data_AF-A0A969WXK0-F1
#
_entry.id   AF-A0A969WXK0-F1
#
_cell.length_a   1.000
_cell.length_b   1.000
_cell.length_c   1.000
_cell.angle_alpha   90.00
_cell.angle_beta   90.00
_cell.angle_gamma   90.00
#
_symmetry.space_group_name_H-M   'P 1'
#
loop_
_entity.id
_entity.type
_entity.pdbx_description
1 polymer ?
#
loop_
_entity_poly.entity_id
_entity_poly.type
_entity_poly.pdbx_seq_one_letter_code
_entity_poly.pdbx_strand_id
1 'polypeptide(L)'
;MMADSELFFRIKAELGLNFFSDPAIRGLVAIIDEVGFADDLHQTRSLIEEAIFEDEGIISVWARISILEEEKPLTEFEIEDYIRHQLATQQRLQWQQFATEIKALESDGNFFSVLKAIVRLGNFTCKAQ
;
A
#
# COMPACT_ATOMS: atom_id res chain seq x y z
N MET A 1 7.81 -6.46 9.76
CA MET A 1 6.78 -7.02 8.82
C MET A 1 6.82 -8.54 8.84
N MET A 2 8.00 -9.15 9.01
CA MET A 2 8.13 -10.62 9.10
C MET A 2 7.71 -11.14 10.47
N ALA A 3 8.03 -10.41 11.54
CA ALA A 3 7.67 -10.79 12.91
C ALA A 3 6.20 -10.54 13.29
N ASP A 4 5.46 -9.82 12.45
CA ASP A 4 4.09 -9.41 12.71
C ASP A 4 3.27 -9.48 11.41
N SER A 5 2.66 -10.65 11.21
CA SER A 5 1.80 -10.93 10.06
C SER A 5 0.54 -10.05 10.05
N GLU A 6 0.02 -9.66 11.21
CA GLU A 6 -1.16 -8.81 11.33
C GLU A 6 -0.90 -7.44 10.70
N LEU A 7 0.30 -6.90 10.94
CA LEU A 7 0.71 -5.64 10.35
C LEU A 7 0.79 -5.71 8.82
N PHE A 8 1.32 -6.81 8.26
CA PHE A 8 1.34 -7.03 6.82
C PHE A 8 -0.08 -6.98 6.24
N PHE A 9 -1.01 -7.73 6.84
CA PHE A 9 -2.39 -7.78 6.38
C PHE A 9 -3.09 -6.43 6.48
N ARG A 10 -2.83 -5.67 7.54
CA ARG A 10 -3.35 -4.30 7.69
C ARG A 10 -2.84 -3.36 6.60
N ILE A 11 -1.54 -3.35 6.33
CA ILE A 11 -0.96 -2.54 5.24
C ILE A 11 -1.57 -2.93 3.89
N LYS A 12 -1.71 -4.24 3.63
CA LYS A 12 -2.36 -4.76 2.41
C LYS A 12 -3.81 -4.32 2.30
N ALA A 13 -4.58 -4.37 3.38
CA ALA A 13 -5.99 -4.00 3.38
C ALA A 13 -6.21 -2.49 3.16
N GLU A 14 -5.39 -1.66 3.81
CA GLU A 14 -5.55 -0.20 3.80
C GLU A 14 -4.94 0.47 2.56
N LEU A 15 -3.73 0.05 2.16
CA LEU A 15 -2.98 0.71 1.08
C LEU A 15 -2.97 -0.07 -0.23
N GLY A 16 -3.18 -1.39 -0.17
CA GLY A 16 -3.06 -2.30 -1.31
C GLY A 16 -1.62 -2.57 -1.74
N LEU A 17 -1.40 -3.69 -2.45
CA LEU A 17 -0.05 -4.09 -2.88
C LEU A 17 0.53 -3.19 -3.99
N ASN A 18 -0.34 -2.47 -4.72
CA ASN A 18 0.07 -1.56 -5.78
C ASN A 18 0.59 -0.21 -5.26
N PHE A 19 0.53 0.03 -3.95
CA PHE A 19 1.05 1.25 -3.32
C PHE A 19 2.56 1.41 -3.51
N PHE A 20 3.33 0.31 -3.50
CA PHE A 20 4.77 0.36 -3.63
C PHE A 20 5.17 0.76 -5.05
N SER A 21 5.85 1.91 -5.17
CA SER A 21 6.30 2.45 -6.46
C SER A 21 7.52 1.72 -7.02
N ASP A 22 8.35 1.16 -6.15
CA ASP A 22 9.51 0.36 -6.53
C ASP A 22 9.06 -1.06 -6.97
N PRO A 23 9.37 -1.48 -8.21
CA PRO A 23 8.99 -2.80 -8.72
C PRO A 23 9.56 -3.97 -7.91
N ALA A 24 10.78 -3.86 -7.38
CA ALA A 24 11.41 -4.92 -6.60
C ALA A 24 10.76 -5.05 -5.22
N ILE A 25 10.39 -3.92 -4.58
CA ILE A 25 9.61 -3.95 -3.34
C ILE A 25 8.23 -4.55 -3.60
N ARG A 26 7.58 -4.20 -4.71
CA ARG A 26 6.27 -4.78 -5.08
C ARG A 26 6.36 -6.28 -5.33
N GLY A 27 7.40 -6.73 -6.03
CA GLY A 27 7.69 -8.14 -6.26
C GLY A 27 7.89 -8.90 -4.95
N LEU A 28 8.71 -8.36 -4.04
CA LEU A 28 8.92 -8.93 -2.72
C LEU A 28 7.60 -9.08 -1.93
N VAL A 29 6.79 -8.03 -1.89
CA VAL A 29 5.51 -8.04 -1.17
C VAL A 29 4.53 -9.05 -1.76
N ALA A 30 4.52 -9.21 -3.09
CA ALA A 30 3.70 -10.23 -3.75
C ALA A 30 4.16 -11.65 -3.39
N ILE A 31 5.46 -11.89 -3.33
CA ILE A 31 6.03 -13.18 -2.91
C ILE A 31 5.68 -13.48 -1.45
N ILE A 32 5.80 -12.49 -0.55
CA ILE A 32 5.38 -12.64 0.85
C ILE A 32 3.89 -12.99 0.94
N ASP A 33 3.05 -12.35 0.13
CA ASP A 33 1.61 -12.62 0.09
C ASP A 33 1.27 -14.03 -0.43
N GLU A 34 2.06 -14.54 -1.38
CA GLU A 34 1.89 -15.87 -1.97
C GLU A 34 2.40 -17.00 -1.06
N VAL A 35 3.60 -16.81 -0.49
CA VAL A 35 4.20 -17.76 0.47
C VAL A 35 3.36 -17.82 1.76
N GLY A 36 2.83 -16.69 2.20
CA GLY A 36 2.08 -16.57 3.44
C GLY A 36 2.97 -16.61 4.68
N PHE A 37 2.33 -16.66 5.85
CA PHE A 37 3.02 -16.73 7.14
C PHE A 37 2.75 -18.08 7.79
N ALA A 38 3.81 -18.86 8.02
CA ALA A 38 3.75 -20.10 8.79
C ALA A 38 3.81 -19.80 10.29
N ASP A 39 3.47 -20.79 11.13
CA ASP A 39 3.60 -20.69 12.60
C ASP A 39 5.06 -20.46 13.04
N ASP A 40 6.03 -20.88 12.21
CA ASP A 40 7.45 -20.63 12.40
C ASP A 40 7.97 -19.52 11.47
N LEU A 41 8.53 -18.48 12.09
CA LEU A 41 9.16 -17.35 11.41
C LEU A 41 10.40 -17.76 10.62
N HIS A 42 11.18 -18.74 11.12
CA HIS A 42 12.36 -19.22 10.41
C HIS A 42 11.97 -19.96 9.13
N GLN A 43 10.94 -20.81 9.21
CA GLN A 43 10.39 -21.47 8.04
C GLN A 43 9.86 -20.46 7.01
N THR A 44 9.09 -19.45 7.44
CA THR A 44 8.57 -18.40 6.56
C THR A 44 9.69 -17.66 5.84
N ARG A 45 10.76 -17.29 6.57
CA ARG A 45 11.94 -16.63 6.00
C ARG A 45 12.64 -17.52 4.97
N SER A 46 12.83 -18.80 5.26
CA SER A 46 13.46 -19.73 4.33
C SER A 46 12.67 -19.90 3.03
N LEU A 47 11.34 -19.94 3.11
CA LEU A 47 10.48 -20.05 1.93
C LEU A 47 10.53 -18.79 1.06
N ILE A 48 10.58 -17.61 1.68
CA ILE A 48 10.76 -16.34 0.95
C ILE A 48 12.14 -16.31 0.28
N GLU A 49 13.20 -16.68 1.01
CA GLU A 49 14.57 -16.73 0.47
C GLU A 49 14.70 -17.70 -0.72
N GLU A 50 14.00 -18.84 -0.66
CA GLU A 50 13.91 -19.78 -1.79
C GLU A 50 13.14 -19.16 -2.98
N ALA A 51 12.02 -18.50 -2.72
CA ALA A 51 11.18 -17.91 -3.76
C ALA A 51 11.81 -16.70 -4.48
N ILE A 52 12.71 -15.98 -3.82
CA ILE A 52 13.40 -14.81 -4.41
C ILE A 52 14.76 -15.16 -5.04
N PHE A 53 15.22 -16.41 -4.93
CA PHE A 53 16.61 -16.81 -5.21
C PHE A 53 17.13 -16.44 -6.62
N GLU A 54 16.24 -16.34 -7.62
CA GLU A 54 16.62 -16.03 -8.99
C GLU A 54 16.52 -14.54 -9.35
N ASP A 55 15.96 -13.69 -8.46
CA ASP A 55 15.79 -12.25 -8.70
C ASP A 55 16.76 -11.42 -7.84
N GLU A 56 17.91 -11.07 -8.42
CA GLU A 56 18.95 -10.27 -7.74
C GLU A 56 18.42 -8.91 -7.22
N GLY A 57 17.44 -8.31 -7.91
CA GLY A 57 16.85 -7.03 -7.50
C GLY A 57 16.02 -7.19 -6.22
N ILE A 58 15.19 -8.23 -6.17
CA ILE A 58 14.38 -8.56 -5.00
C ILE A 58 15.29 -9.02 -3.84
N ILE A 59 16.32 -9.82 -4.10
CA ILE A 59 17.31 -10.24 -3.09
C ILE A 59 17.99 -9.03 -2.45
N SER A 60 18.41 -8.04 -3.25
CA SER A 60 19.03 -6.84 -2.72
C SER A 60 18.09 -6.05 -1.80
N VAL A 61 16.81 -5.96 -2.16
CA VAL A 61 15.79 -5.29 -1.34
C VAL A 61 15.55 -6.07 -0.05
N TRP A 62 15.40 -7.39 -0.16
CA TRP A 62 15.24 -8.30 0.96
C TRP A 62 16.36 -8.15 1.99
N ALA A 63 17.61 -8.25 1.54
CA ALA A 63 18.78 -8.10 2.41
C ALA A 63 18.81 -6.74 3.12
N ARG A 64 18.48 -5.65 2.42
CA ARG A 64 18.42 -4.31 3.04
C ARG A 64 17.34 -4.22 4.11
N ILE A 65 16.17 -4.81 3.87
CA ILE A 65 15.07 -4.83 4.85
C ILE A 65 15.46 -5.68 6.07
N SER A 66 16.06 -6.86 5.87
CA SER A 66 16.50 -7.72 6.97
C SER A 66 17.49 -7.02 7.89
N ILE A 67 18.49 -6.32 7.32
CA ILE A 67 19.46 -5.54 8.11
C ILE A 67 18.76 -4.43 8.89
N LEU A 68 17.84 -3.69 8.26
CA LEU A 68 17.12 -2.61 8.93
C LEU A 68 16.20 -3.12 10.05
N GLU A 69 15.56 -4.28 9.88
CA GLU A 69 14.71 -4.90 10.91
C GLU A 69 15.54 -5.33 12.13
N GLU A 70 16.77 -5.82 11.91
CA GLU A 70 17.70 -6.22 12.97
C GLU A 70 18.33 -5.02 13.69
N GLU A 71 18.79 -4.00 12.95
CA GLU A 71 19.50 -2.84 13.52
C GLU A 71 18.57 -1.78 14.09
N LYS A 72 17.41 -1.57 13.46
CA LYS A 72 16.48 -0.49 13.77
C LYS A 72 15.03 -0.93 13.53
N PRO A 73 14.49 -1.84 14.35
CA PRO A 73 13.09 -2.26 14.24
C PRO A 73 12.18 -1.05 14.40
N LEU A 74 11.18 -0.95 13.53
CA LEU A 74 10.16 0.09 13.62
C LEU A 74 9.26 -0.16 14.83
N THR A 75 8.92 0.92 15.52
CA THR A 75 7.91 0.89 16.58
C THR A 75 6.50 0.87 15.98
N GLU A 76 5.54 0.32 16.73
CA GLU A 76 4.12 0.34 16.36
C GLU A 76 3.62 1.76 16.05
N PHE A 77 4.07 2.75 16.83
CA PHE A 77 3.75 4.16 16.61
C PHE A 77 4.28 4.68 15.27
N GLU A 78 5.54 4.42 14.92
CA GLU A 78 6.12 4.85 13.65
C GLU A 78 5.38 4.23 12.46
N ILE A 79 4.96 2.97 12.59
CA ILE A 79 4.22 2.28 11.55
C ILE A 79 2.82 2.89 11.40
N GLU A 80 2.13 3.12 12.51
CA GLU A 80 0.79 3.70 12.47
C GLU A 80 0.79 5.12 11.92
N ASP A 81 1.74 5.95 12.35
CA ASP A 81 1.92 7.31 11.85
C ASP A 81 2.18 7.31 10.34
N TYR A 82 3.04 6.41 9.86
CA TYR A 82 3.29 6.24 8.44
C TYR A 82 2.02 5.86 7.66
N ILE A 83 1.26 4.86 8.12
CA ILE A 83 0.01 4.43 7.47
C ILE A 83 -0.98 5.59 7.39
N ARG A 84 -1.19 6.33 8.48
CA ARG A 84 -2.08 7.50 8.52
C ARG A 84 -1.64 8.56 7.51
N HIS A 85 -0.34 8.86 7.45
CA HIS A 85 0.21 9.81 6.49
C HIS A 85 0.00 9.39 5.03
N GLN A 86 0.14 8.09 4.73
CA GLN A 86 -0.11 7.58 3.38
C GLN A 86 -1.59 7.63 3.01
N LEU A 87 -2.48 7.26 3.91
CA LEU A 87 -3.94 7.36 3.68
C LEU A 87 -4.38 8.81 3.44
N ALA A 88 -3.88 9.76 4.23
CA ALA A 88 -4.15 11.18 4.02
C ALA A 88 -3.65 11.67 2.65
N THR A 89 -2.48 11.18 2.22
CA THR A 89 -1.90 11.50 0.91
C THR A 89 -2.75 10.93 -0.23
N GLN A 90 -3.19 9.68 -0.13
CA GLN A 90 -4.08 9.07 -1.12
C GLN A 90 -5.42 9.82 -1.22
N GLN A 91 -6.03 10.18 -0.09
CA GLN A 91 -7.25 10.98 -0.09
C GLN A 91 -7.04 12.34 -0.77
N ARG A 92 -5.91 13.02 -0.47
CA ARG A 92 -5.57 14.28 -1.13
C ARG A 92 -5.43 14.13 -2.65
N LEU A 93 -4.78 13.06 -3.12
CA LEU A 93 -4.64 12.79 -4.55
C LEU A 93 -6.00 12.53 -5.21
N GLN A 94 -6.89 11.77 -4.55
CA GLN A 94 -8.26 11.56 -5.01
C GLN A 94 -9.03 12.89 -5.12
N TRP A 95 -8.92 13.76 -4.12
CA TRP A 95 -9.51 15.10 -4.15
C TRP A 95 -8.96 15.98 -5.28
N GLN A 96 -7.66 15.90 -5.55
CA GLN A 96 -7.03 16.63 -6.66
C GLN A 96 -7.50 16.13 -8.03
N GLN A 97 -7.59 14.80 -8.21
CA GLN A 97 -8.14 14.20 -9.42
C GLN A 97 -9.60 14.63 -9.60
N PHE A 98 -10.41 14.55 -8.55
CA PHE A 98 -11.81 14.97 -8.59
C PHE A 98 -11.98 16.46 -8.89
N ALA A 99 -11.14 17.34 -8.31
CA ALA A 99 -11.15 18.77 -8.64
C ALA A 99 -10.78 19.02 -10.11
N THR A 100 -9.89 18.20 -10.68
CA THR A 100 -9.54 18.26 -12.11
C THR A 100 -10.71 17.80 -12.98
N GLU A 101 -11.41 16.72 -12.59
CA GLU A 101 -12.65 16.29 -13.25
C GLU A 101 -13.70 17.40 -13.24
N ILE A 102 -13.92 18.08 -12.11
CA ILE A 102 -14.88 19.20 -12.02
C ILE A 102 -14.50 20.33 -12.98
N LYS A 103 -13.23 20.74 -13.03
CA LYS A 103 -12.78 21.78 -13.97
C LYS A 103 -13.02 21.38 -15.43
N ALA A 104 -12.83 20.11 -15.77
CA ALA A 104 -13.13 19.59 -17.11
C ALA A 104 -14.65 19.59 -17.41
N LEU A 105 -15.50 19.45 -16.39
CA LEU A 105 -16.95 19.55 -16.54
C LEU A 105 -17.40 20.99 -16.79
N GLU A 106 -16.67 22.00 -16.30
CA GLU A 106 -16.97 23.41 -16.59
C GLU A 106 -16.77 23.74 -18.08
N SER A 107 -15.86 23.07 -18.79
CA SER A 107 -15.61 23.31 -20.21
C SER A 107 -16.53 22.51 -21.15
N ASP A 108 -16.80 21.23 -20.85
CA ASP A 108 -17.46 20.31 -21.80
C ASP A 108 -18.53 19.41 -21.15
N GLY A 109 -18.96 19.70 -19.92
CA GLY A 109 -19.88 18.84 -19.16
C GLY A 109 -21.33 18.92 -19.61
N ASN A 110 -21.97 17.76 -19.85
CA ASN A 110 -23.43 17.67 -19.97
C ASN A 110 -24.09 17.41 -18.60
N PHE A 111 -25.43 17.55 -18.52
CA PHE A 111 -26.20 17.37 -17.29
C PHE A 111 -25.91 16.05 -16.55
N PHE A 112 -25.74 14.94 -17.27
CA PHE A 112 -25.44 13.64 -16.67
C PHE A 112 -24.05 13.59 -16.03
N SER A 113 -23.06 14.22 -16.66
CA SER A 113 -21.71 14.30 -16.13
C SER A 113 -21.66 15.13 -14.84
N VAL A 114 -22.44 16.22 -14.76
CA VAL A 114 -22.60 17.02 -13.53
C VAL A 114 -23.31 16.22 -12.44
N LEU A 115 -24.41 15.53 -12.76
CA LEU A 115 -25.11 14.69 -11.79
C LEU A 115 -24.21 13.58 -11.23
N LYS A 116 -23.40 12.95 -12.08
CA LYS A 116 -22.41 11.94 -11.67
C LYS A 116 -21.35 12.52 -10.74
N ALA A 117 -20.88 13.74 -10.99
CA ALA A 117 -19.94 14.43 -10.10
C ALA A 117 -20.56 14.73 -8.73
N ILE A 118 -21.82 15.18 -8.67
CA ILE A 118 -22.55 15.44 -7.42
C ILE A 118 -22.72 14.14 -6.61
N VAL A 119 -23.14 13.04 -7.24
CA VAL A 119 -23.27 11.75 -6.56
C VAL A 119 -21.92 11.25 -6.05
N ARG A 120 -20.85 11.37 -6.84
CA ARG A 120 -19.49 11.04 -6.42
C ARG A 120 -19.05 11.87 -5.22
N LEU A 121 -19.26 13.19 -5.27
CA LEU A 121 -18.95 14.09 -4.15
C LEU A 121 -19.67 13.67 -2.87
N GLY A 122 -20.98 13.40 -2.95
CA GLY A 122 -21.76 12.88 -1.82
C GLY A 122 -21.16 11.61 -1.23
N ASN A 123 -20.75 10.66 -2.08
CA ASN A 123 -20.10 9.42 -1.62
C ASN A 123 -18.71 9.66 -1.00
N PHE A 124 -17.95 10.65 -1.49
CA PHE A 124 -16.66 11.04 -0.91
C PHE A 124 -16.81 11.69 0.47
N THR A 125 -17.85 12.50 0.67
CA THR A 125 -18.08 13.22 1.94
C THR A 125 -18.86 12.41 2.97
N CYS A 126 -19.70 11.46 2.55
CA CYS A 126 -20.55 10.68 3.46
C CYS A 126 -19.87 9.45 4.08
N LYS A 127 -18.69 9.03 3.60
CA LYS A 127 -17.91 7.93 4.21
C LYS A 127 -17.16 8.32 5.51
N ALA A 128 -17.35 9.53 6.02
CA ALA A 128 -16.71 10.03 7.24
C ALA A 128 -17.56 9.81 8.52
N GLN A 129 -18.46 8.82 8.54
CA GLN A 129 -19.23 8.42 9.71
C GLN A 129 -18.98 6.96 10.09
#